data_AF-A0A6I7WU50-F1
#
_entry.id   AF-A0A6I7WU50-F1
#
_cell.length_a   1.000
_cell.length_b   1.000
_cell.length_c   1.000
_cell.angle_alpha   90.00
_cell.angle_beta   90.00
_cell.angle_gamma   90.00
#
_symmetry.space_group_name_H-M   'P 1'
#
loop_
_entity.id
_entity.type
_entity.pdbx_description
1 polymer ?
#
loop_
_entity_poly.entity_id
_entity_poly.type
_entity_poly.pdbx_seq_one_letter_code
_entity_poly.pdbx_strand_id
1 'polypeptide(L)'
;MNAGKGKTTVNSIESKGYHILKSAVIYGANASGKSTVLNALAYMREMVLNRYKVTQSVDKLPHFPFLLNTETETASSHFEIIFLKGDCKYRYGFEVDSEKVYSEWLYADTRGKESRLFQRNIEGNIFYVNQLKFKEGRRLKAIDNQLFIWRCDQEGGEVSKTILEWFYDLNLLNGLQNQPYIDFALEQMKDPNIKAKLLDLLKKADLSINDLKIDEQDIPDEQAKELPLPAEIMEKILSGGARITSSDIQTSHKKFDADNNATGATYFSLNTDESQGTKKFLALSAPILDTLKSGKILLIDEIDASLHPMLTEGLIKLFHNAENNPFNAQLIFTTHDVSFLSRPQL
;
A
#
# COMPACT_ATOMS: atom_id res chain seq x y z
N MET A 1 -8.99 13.11 -0.58
CA MET A 1 -8.96 14.25 -1.53
C MET A 1 -10.38 14.72 -1.81
N ASN A 2 -10.72 15.99 -1.55
CA ASN A 2 -12.07 16.51 -1.81
C ASN A 2 -12.29 16.69 -3.32
N ALA A 3 -13.44 16.26 -3.83
CA ALA A 3 -13.88 16.55 -5.18
C ALA A 3 -14.35 18.03 -5.27
N GLY A 4 -14.08 18.67 -6.41
CA GLY A 4 -14.63 20.01 -6.70
C GLY A 4 -16.16 19.99 -6.74
N LYS A 5 -16.80 21.15 -6.53
CA LYS A 5 -18.27 21.30 -6.63
C LYS A 5 -18.72 21.14 -8.09
N GLY A 6 -18.93 19.90 -8.53
CA GLY A 6 -19.48 19.52 -9.83
C GLY A 6 -20.27 18.21 -9.67
N LYS A 7 -21.33 18.05 -10.47
CA LYS A 7 -22.29 16.93 -10.41
C LYS A 7 -21.60 15.57 -10.24
N THR A 8 -22.12 14.77 -9.31
CA THR A 8 -21.77 13.38 -9.00
C THR A 8 -21.21 12.62 -10.19
N THR A 9 -19.89 12.39 -10.15
CA THR A 9 -19.17 11.54 -11.10
C THR A 9 -18.95 10.17 -10.47
N VAL A 10 -18.84 9.15 -11.32
CA VAL A 10 -18.53 7.75 -11.00
C VAL A 10 -17.30 7.62 -10.07
N ASN A 11 -16.39 8.60 -10.10
CA ASN A 11 -15.18 8.74 -9.30
C ASN A 11 -15.38 9.53 -7.97
N SER A 12 -16.54 9.46 -7.34
CA SER A 12 -16.77 10.14 -6.05
C SER A 12 -17.45 9.23 -5.02
N ILE A 13 -17.07 9.46 -3.76
CA ILE A 13 -17.60 8.83 -2.55
C ILE A 13 -18.22 9.95 -1.73
N GLU A 14 -19.50 9.83 -1.39
CA GLU A 14 -20.11 10.73 -0.42
C GLU A 14 -19.92 10.14 0.98
N SER A 15 -19.25 10.88 1.85
CA SER A 15 -19.10 10.51 3.25
C SER A 15 -19.25 11.74 4.11
N LYS A 16 -20.30 11.78 4.93
CA LYS A 16 -20.56 12.84 5.91
C LYS A 16 -20.64 14.25 5.31
N GLY A 17 -21.22 14.38 4.12
CA GLY A 17 -21.31 15.64 3.37
C GLY A 17 -20.00 16.07 2.71
N TYR A 18 -18.95 15.25 2.78
CA TYR A 18 -17.75 15.38 1.95
C TYR A 18 -17.91 14.55 0.69
N HIS A 19 -17.53 15.12 -0.45
CA HIS A 19 -17.33 14.38 -1.68
C HIS A 19 -15.83 14.09 -1.81
N ILE A 20 -15.47 12.82 -1.76
CA ILE A 20 -14.09 12.35 -1.79
C ILE A 20 -13.84 11.57 -3.08
N LEU A 21 -12.69 11.75 -3.72
CA LEU A 21 -12.35 11.03 -4.95
C LEU A 21 -12.02 9.55 -4.69
N LYS A 22 -12.44 8.65 -5.60
CA LYS A 22 -12.03 7.23 -5.57
C LYS A 22 -10.63 7.02 -6.15
N SER A 23 -10.23 7.83 -7.12
CA SER A 23 -8.86 7.87 -7.61
C SER A 23 -8.32 9.29 -7.72
N ALA A 24 -7.01 9.43 -7.57
CA ALA A 24 -6.32 10.67 -7.88
C ALA A 24 -4.94 10.37 -8.48
N VAL A 25 -4.53 11.26 -9.36
CA VAL A 25 -3.26 11.17 -10.08
C VAL A 25 -2.40 12.38 -9.76
N ILE A 26 -1.11 12.15 -9.52
CA ILE A 26 -0.12 13.18 -9.26
C ILE A 26 0.75 13.32 -10.52
N TYR A 27 0.64 14.48 -11.18
CA TYR A 27 1.45 14.85 -12.34
C TYR A 27 2.55 15.83 -11.97
N GLY A 28 3.62 15.79 -12.76
CA GLY A 28 4.77 16.68 -12.62
C GLY A 28 5.92 16.20 -13.50
N ALA A 29 6.87 17.09 -13.76
CA ALA A 29 8.07 16.77 -14.51
C ALA A 29 8.88 15.63 -13.88
N ASN A 30 9.84 15.06 -14.62
CA ASN A 30 10.80 14.14 -14.02
C ASN A 30 11.56 14.87 -12.91
N ALA A 31 11.86 14.15 -11.82
CA ALA A 31 12.48 14.69 -10.62
C ALA A 31 11.68 15.82 -9.91
N SER A 32 10.40 16.02 -10.22
CA SER A 32 9.57 17.04 -9.55
C SER A 32 9.05 16.64 -8.15
N GLY A 33 9.48 15.51 -7.60
CA GLY A 33 9.08 15.03 -6.28
C GLY A 33 7.79 14.20 -6.20
N LYS A 34 7.25 13.69 -7.32
CA LYS A 34 6.04 12.84 -7.35
C LYS A 34 6.17 11.62 -6.42
N SER A 35 7.23 10.83 -6.62
CA SER A 35 7.57 9.69 -5.77
C SER A 35 7.81 10.12 -4.33
N THR A 36 8.43 11.29 -4.10
CA THR A 36 8.66 11.83 -2.76
C THR A 36 7.37 12.05 -1.99
N VAL A 37 6.29 12.50 -2.64
CA VAL A 37 4.97 12.66 -1.99
C VAL A 37 4.41 11.31 -1.54
N LEU A 38 4.44 10.29 -2.40
CA LEU A 38 3.98 8.94 -2.04
C LEU A 38 4.86 8.32 -0.95
N ASN A 39 6.17 8.51 -1.04
CA ASN A 39 7.13 8.04 -0.04
C ASN A 39 6.95 8.76 1.31
N ALA A 40 6.58 10.03 1.33
CA ALA A 40 6.26 10.76 2.56
C ALA A 40 5.01 10.19 3.26
N LEU A 41 3.98 9.80 2.50
CA LEU A 41 2.80 9.12 3.04
C LEU A 41 3.14 7.72 3.58
N ALA A 42 3.96 6.96 2.85
CA ALA A 42 4.44 5.66 3.31
C ALA A 42 5.32 5.79 4.57
N TYR A 43 6.23 6.76 4.61
CA TYR A 43 7.02 7.07 5.80
C TYR A 43 6.12 7.38 7.00
N MET A 44 5.09 8.21 6.81
CA MET A 44 4.14 8.54 7.87
C MET A 44 3.46 7.27 8.42
N ARG A 45 3.06 6.34 7.54
CA ARG A 45 2.54 5.03 7.93
C ARG A 45 3.56 4.21 8.71
N GLU A 46 4.78 4.05 8.20
CA GLU A 46 5.81 3.23 8.86
C GLU A 46 6.11 3.73 10.27
N MET A 47 6.15 5.06 10.45
CA MET A 47 6.32 5.71 11.74
C MET A 47 5.15 5.42 12.68
N VAL A 48 3.90 5.66 12.24
CA VAL A 48 2.70 5.46 13.08
C VAL A 48 2.51 3.99 13.49
N LEU A 49 2.84 3.06 12.59
CA LEU A 49 2.75 1.62 12.84
C LEU A 49 4.00 1.04 13.54
N ASN A 50 4.96 1.88 13.92
CA ASN A 50 6.26 1.49 14.51
C ASN A 50 6.96 0.34 13.75
N ARG A 51 6.99 0.42 12.42
CA ARG A 51 7.59 -0.63 11.58
C ARG A 51 9.11 -0.67 11.67
N TYR A 52 9.71 0.45 12.06
CA TYR A 52 11.13 0.57 12.39
C TYR A 52 11.49 -0.06 13.75
N LYS A 53 10.50 -0.55 14.51
CA LYS A 53 10.67 -1.28 15.78
C LYS A 53 11.49 -0.50 16.81
N VAL A 54 11.18 0.79 16.96
CA VAL A 54 11.70 1.59 18.05
C VAL A 54 11.17 1.02 19.37
N THR A 55 12.04 0.81 20.34
CA THR A 55 11.70 0.21 21.64
C THR A 55 12.35 0.91 22.83
N GLN A 56 13.50 1.55 22.62
CA GLN A 56 14.31 2.18 23.67
C GLN A 56 14.64 3.62 23.31
N SER A 57 14.94 4.46 24.32
CA SER A 57 15.26 5.88 24.12
C SER A 57 16.54 6.16 23.33
N VAL A 58 17.36 5.13 23.08
CA VAL A 58 18.60 5.23 22.31
C VAL A 58 18.43 4.84 20.85
N ASP A 59 17.28 4.26 20.49
CA ASP A 59 16.97 3.89 19.12
C ASP A 59 16.79 5.17 18.27
N LYS A 60 17.37 5.18 17.08
CA LYS A 60 17.24 6.31 16.15
C LYS A 60 15.98 6.18 15.31
N LEU A 61 15.44 7.33 14.93
CA LEU A 61 14.34 7.42 13.99
C LEU A 61 14.89 7.58 12.57
N PRO A 62 14.25 6.98 11.56
CA PRO A 62 14.61 7.24 10.19
C PRO A 62 14.24 8.68 9.86
N HIS A 63 15.17 9.39 9.21
CA HIS A 63 15.02 10.79 8.87
C HIS A 63 15.54 11.02 7.45
N PHE A 64 14.71 11.65 6.62
CA PHE A 64 14.98 11.87 5.21
C PHE A 64 14.77 13.36 4.86
N PRO A 65 15.68 14.25 5.30
CA PRO A 65 15.55 15.69 5.06
C PRO A 65 15.80 16.04 3.58
N PHE A 66 15.42 17.25 3.20
CA PHE A 66 15.75 17.79 1.88
C PHE A 66 17.19 18.31 1.85
N LEU A 67 18.09 17.52 1.26
CA LEU A 67 19.54 17.77 1.29
C LEU A 67 20.04 18.88 0.35
N LEU A 68 19.19 19.39 -0.56
CA LEU A 68 19.61 20.41 -1.55
C LEU A 68 19.43 21.85 -1.05
N ASN A 69 19.18 22.04 0.24
CA ASN A 69 19.04 23.35 0.86
C ASN A 69 19.69 23.32 2.25
N THR A 70 20.55 24.30 2.51
CA THR A 70 21.36 24.40 3.75
C THR A 70 20.53 24.61 5.01
N GLU A 71 19.32 25.15 4.89
CA GLU A 71 18.40 25.30 6.01
C GLU A 71 17.67 23.99 6.31
N THR A 72 17.41 23.17 5.28
CA THR A 72 16.62 21.93 5.43
C THR A 72 17.44 20.67 5.57
N GLU A 73 18.73 20.66 5.24
CA GLU A 73 19.59 19.46 5.25
C GLU A 73 19.73 18.82 6.64
N THR A 74 19.46 19.59 7.70
CA THR A 74 19.43 19.13 9.11
C THR A 74 18.11 19.40 9.82
N ALA A 75 17.14 20.02 9.14
CA ALA A 75 15.86 20.37 9.75
C ALA A 75 15.00 19.14 10.01
N SER A 76 14.12 19.24 11.00
CA SER A 76 13.05 18.28 11.24
C SER A 76 12.07 18.23 10.06
N SER A 77 11.37 17.10 9.92
CA SER A 77 10.34 16.89 8.91
C SER A 77 8.95 16.91 9.54
N HIS A 78 8.02 17.65 8.92
CA HIS A 78 6.64 17.82 9.39
C HIS A 78 5.65 17.06 8.50
N PHE A 79 4.75 16.30 9.12
CA PHE A 79 3.73 15.50 8.45
C PHE A 79 2.35 15.78 9.04
N GLU A 80 1.35 16.02 8.20
CA GLU A 80 -0.05 16.12 8.60
C GLU A 80 -0.95 15.45 7.57
N ILE A 81 -1.95 14.71 8.05
CA ILE A 81 -2.97 14.11 7.21
C ILE A 81 -4.37 14.28 7.82
N ILE A 82 -5.33 14.55 6.93
CA ILE A 82 -6.75 14.60 7.25
C ILE A 82 -7.44 13.44 6.56
N PHE A 83 -8.15 12.63 7.34
CA PHE A 83 -8.83 11.44 6.83
C PHE A 83 -10.14 11.16 7.56
N LEU A 84 -10.97 10.32 6.95
CA LEU A 84 -12.20 9.81 7.55
C LEU A 84 -12.00 8.34 7.94
N LYS A 85 -12.46 7.96 9.13
CA LYS A 85 -12.60 6.56 9.57
C LYS A 85 -13.90 6.44 10.36
N GLY A 86 -14.81 5.59 9.88
CA GLY A 86 -16.20 5.58 10.33
C GLY A 86 -16.84 6.96 10.15
N ASP A 87 -17.57 7.42 11.17
CA ASP A 87 -18.22 8.73 11.15
C ASP A 87 -17.34 9.88 11.68
N CYS A 88 -16.04 9.67 11.83
CA CYS A 88 -15.13 10.66 12.39
C CYS A 88 -14.11 11.15 11.37
N LYS A 89 -13.95 12.48 11.29
CA LYS A 89 -12.84 13.12 10.58
C LYS A 89 -11.70 13.33 11.57
N TYR A 90 -10.53 12.83 11.24
CA TYR A 90 -9.32 13.00 12.02
C TYR A 90 -8.35 13.93 11.30
N ARG A 91 -7.62 14.72 12.08
CA ARG A 91 -6.43 15.44 11.64
C ARG A 91 -5.31 15.03 12.58
N TYR A 92 -4.34 14.32 12.02
CA TYR A 92 -3.22 13.75 12.77
C TYR A 92 -1.93 14.19 12.13
N GLY A 93 -0.94 14.53 12.94
CA GLY A 93 0.36 14.94 12.46
C GLY A 93 1.43 14.93 13.53
N PHE A 94 2.67 14.97 13.07
CA PHE A 94 3.86 15.00 13.90
C PHE A 94 5.03 15.66 13.19
N GLU A 95 6.01 16.05 13.98
CA GLU A 95 7.29 16.60 13.55
C GLU A 95 8.43 15.80 14.18
N VAL A 96 9.41 15.40 13.38
CA VAL A 96 10.41 14.42 13.77
C VAL A 96 11.74 14.63 13.04
N ASP A 97 12.84 14.29 13.70
CA ASP A 97 14.17 14.10 13.10
C ASP A 97 14.72 12.71 13.44
N SER A 98 16.04 12.48 13.29
CA SER A 98 16.65 11.19 13.62
C SER A 98 16.71 10.85 15.11
N GLU A 99 16.48 11.83 15.98
CA GLU A 99 16.66 11.75 17.42
C GLU A 99 15.32 11.66 18.16
N LYS A 100 14.34 12.48 17.78
CA LYS A 100 13.12 12.66 18.56
C LYS A 100 11.94 13.15 17.73
N VAL A 101 10.76 12.94 18.30
CA VAL A 101 9.49 13.52 17.87
C VAL A 101 9.28 14.83 18.63
N TYR A 102 9.54 15.95 17.97
CA TYR A 102 9.42 17.31 18.52
C TYR A 102 7.98 17.66 18.90
N SER A 103 7.04 17.33 18.02
CA SER A 103 5.63 17.64 18.22
C SER A 103 4.73 16.57 17.61
N GLU A 104 3.54 16.39 18.19
CA GLU A 104 2.54 15.43 17.73
C GLU A 104 1.15 15.88 18.18
N TRP A 105 0.15 15.72 17.32
CA TRP A 105 -1.21 16.12 17.61
C TRP A 105 -2.23 15.20 16.96
N LEU A 106 -3.37 15.07 17.65
CA LEU A 106 -4.56 14.44 17.12
C LEU A 106 -5.78 15.29 17.41
N TYR A 107 -6.55 15.55 16.36
CA TYR A 107 -7.84 16.20 16.42
C TYR A 107 -8.90 15.28 15.82
N ALA A 108 -10.11 15.37 16.37
CA ALA A 108 -11.26 14.61 15.92
C ALA A 108 -12.48 15.52 15.74
N ASP A 109 -13.23 15.29 14.66
CA ASP A 109 -14.45 16.01 14.32
C ASP A 109 -15.59 15.03 14.00
N THR A 110 -16.49 14.90 14.96
CA THR A 110 -17.70 14.07 14.83
C THR A 110 -18.96 14.89 14.50
N ARG A 111 -18.97 16.22 14.63
CA ARG A 111 -20.20 17.03 14.51
C ARG A 111 -19.99 18.38 13.80
N GLY A 112 -18.98 18.50 12.94
CA GLY A 112 -18.60 19.73 12.25
C GLY A 112 -17.75 20.70 13.09
N LYS A 113 -17.35 20.29 14.30
CA LYS A 113 -16.46 21.07 15.17
C LYS A 113 -15.31 20.20 15.65
N GLU A 114 -14.11 20.58 15.21
CA GLU A 114 -12.87 19.92 15.57
C GLU A 114 -12.60 20.01 17.08
N SER A 115 -12.22 18.89 17.67
CA SER A 115 -11.86 18.77 19.07
C SER A 115 -10.44 18.23 19.19
N ARG A 116 -9.58 18.95 19.90
CA ARG A 116 -8.23 18.48 20.23
C ARG A 116 -8.33 17.28 21.18
N LEU A 117 -7.79 16.14 20.77
CA LEU A 117 -7.70 14.92 21.56
C LEU A 117 -6.43 14.91 22.40
N PHE A 118 -5.28 15.10 21.75
CA PHE A 118 -4.03 15.38 22.44
C PHE A 118 -3.14 16.31 21.60
N GLN A 119 -2.17 16.94 22.26
CA GLN A 119 -1.10 17.68 21.62
C GLN A 119 0.11 17.68 22.53
N ARG A 120 1.28 17.40 21.97
CA ARG A 120 2.56 17.55 22.65
C ARG A 120 3.52 18.38 21.80
N ASN A 121 4.36 19.17 22.45
CA ASN A 121 5.48 19.88 21.85
C ASN A 121 6.59 20.02 22.90
N ILE A 122 7.76 19.46 22.61
CA ILE A 122 8.89 19.43 23.54
C ILE A 122 9.44 20.84 23.79
N GLU A 123 9.64 21.63 22.75
CA GLU A 123 10.25 22.98 22.85
C GLU A 123 9.34 23.97 23.59
N GLY A 124 8.03 23.90 23.34
CA GLY A 124 7.03 24.72 24.02
C GLY A 124 6.60 24.19 25.39
N ASN A 125 7.17 23.07 25.85
CA ASN A 125 6.75 22.35 27.07
C ASN A 125 5.22 22.10 27.12
N ILE A 126 4.64 21.74 25.98
CA ILE A 126 3.22 21.48 25.84
C ILE A 126 2.99 19.99 25.98
N PHE A 127 2.12 19.59 26.92
CA PHE A 127 1.56 18.25 26.98
C PHE A 127 0.09 18.33 27.38
N TYR A 128 -0.79 18.20 26.40
CA TYR A 128 -2.23 18.28 26.58
C TYR A 128 -2.87 16.95 26.19
N VAL A 129 -3.72 16.43 27.08
CA VAL A 129 -4.61 15.30 26.82
C VAL A 129 -6.02 15.68 27.21
N ASN A 130 -6.96 15.52 26.29
CA ASN A 130 -8.37 15.77 26.51
C ASN A 130 -8.94 14.70 27.44
N GLN A 131 -9.17 15.09 28.70
CA GLN A 131 -9.66 14.18 29.72
C GLN A 131 -10.97 13.51 29.31
N LEU A 132 -11.90 14.21 28.64
CA LEU A 132 -13.21 13.65 28.33
C LEU A 132 -13.22 12.81 27.06
N LYS A 133 -12.54 13.28 26.01
CA LYS A 133 -12.60 12.71 24.65
C LYS A 133 -11.44 11.78 24.29
N PHE A 134 -10.36 11.77 25.07
CA PHE A 134 -9.18 10.93 24.84
C PHE A 134 -8.69 10.33 26.17
N LYS A 135 -9.52 9.46 26.74
CA LYS A 135 -9.28 8.87 28.07
C LYS A 135 -8.06 7.94 28.11
N GLU A 136 -7.76 7.31 26.99
CA GLU A 136 -6.61 6.40 26.82
C GLU A 136 -5.25 7.09 27.01
N GLY A 137 -5.12 8.37 26.63
CA GLY A 137 -3.90 9.13 26.87
C GLY A 137 -3.73 9.62 28.31
N ARG A 138 -4.70 9.40 29.21
CA ARG A 138 -4.64 9.94 30.58
C ARG A 138 -3.49 9.30 31.34
N ARG A 139 -2.65 10.13 31.96
CA ARG A 139 -1.48 9.70 32.77
C ARG A 139 -0.39 8.96 31.98
N LEU A 140 -0.53 8.81 30.67
CA LEU A 140 0.52 8.28 29.82
C LEU A 140 1.52 9.38 29.47
N LYS A 141 2.74 8.95 29.23
CA LYS A 141 3.82 9.73 28.63
C LYS A 141 4.49 8.86 27.58
N ALA A 142 4.96 9.48 26.50
CA ALA A 142 5.86 8.85 25.54
C ALA A 142 7.28 9.35 25.79
N ILE A 143 8.26 8.51 25.49
CA ILE A 143 9.66 8.93 25.39
C ILE A 143 9.88 9.79 24.15
N ASP A 144 10.97 10.55 24.11
CA ASP A 144 11.21 11.57 23.09
C ASP A 144 11.21 11.01 21.66
N ASN A 145 11.73 9.80 21.46
CA ASN A 145 11.78 9.11 20.17
C ASN A 145 10.58 8.18 19.90
N GLN A 146 9.44 8.38 20.58
CA GLN A 146 8.25 7.56 20.42
C GLN A 146 7.02 8.43 20.09
N LEU A 147 6.20 8.00 19.13
CA LEU A 147 4.88 8.59 18.90
C LEU A 147 3.90 8.20 20.03
N PHE A 148 3.18 9.19 20.55
CA PHE A 148 2.24 9.07 21.65
C PHE A 148 1.02 8.25 21.23
N ILE A 149 0.60 8.35 19.95
CA ILE A 149 -0.52 7.55 19.43
C ILE A 149 -0.26 6.05 19.57
N TRP A 150 0.93 5.58 19.21
CA TRP A 150 1.31 4.18 19.35
C TRP A 150 1.48 3.83 20.85
N ARG A 151 2.06 4.71 21.68
CA ARG A 151 2.11 4.47 23.13
C ARG A 151 0.72 4.24 23.73
N CYS A 152 -0.28 5.00 23.28
CA CYS A 152 -1.67 4.83 23.71
C CYS A 152 -2.30 3.54 23.17
N ASP A 153 -1.95 3.10 21.95
CA ASP A 153 -2.38 1.82 21.38
C ASP A 153 -1.87 0.62 22.20
N GLN A 154 -0.60 0.65 22.62
CA GLN A 154 -0.01 -0.40 23.47
C GLN A 154 -0.74 -0.60 24.81
N GLU A 155 -1.38 0.44 25.31
CA GLU A 155 -2.16 0.42 26.54
C GLU A 155 -3.65 0.09 26.28
N GLY A 156 -3.99 -0.31 25.06
CA GLY A 156 -5.34 -0.72 24.66
C GLY A 156 -6.26 0.43 24.27
N GLY A 157 -5.72 1.58 23.85
CA GLY A 157 -6.51 2.74 23.40
C GLY A 157 -7.33 2.47 22.13
N GLU A 158 -8.65 2.64 22.19
CA GLU A 158 -9.57 2.41 21.08
C GLU A 158 -9.44 3.47 19.97
N VAL A 159 -9.22 4.74 20.34
CA VAL A 159 -9.07 5.81 19.35
C VAL A 159 -7.72 5.65 18.64
N SER A 160 -6.65 5.42 19.39
CA SER A 160 -5.33 5.08 18.89
C SER A 160 -5.38 3.90 17.93
N LYS A 161 -6.02 2.79 18.33
CA LYS A 161 -6.23 1.63 17.46
C LYS A 161 -6.92 2.01 16.15
N THR A 162 -7.96 2.85 16.21
CA THR A 162 -8.67 3.34 15.01
C THR A 162 -7.74 4.12 14.08
N ILE A 163 -6.85 4.96 14.62
CA ILE A 163 -5.85 5.70 13.83
C ILE A 163 -4.84 4.71 13.20
N LEU A 164 -4.31 3.78 13.98
CA LEU A 164 -3.36 2.78 13.48
C LEU A 164 -3.98 1.88 12.41
N GLU A 165 -5.23 1.44 12.58
CA GLU A 165 -5.97 0.67 11.57
C GLU A 165 -6.10 1.45 10.25
N TRP A 166 -6.36 2.76 10.31
CA TRP A 166 -6.42 3.58 9.10
C TRP A 166 -5.06 3.63 8.36
N PHE A 167 -3.95 3.78 9.09
CA PHE A 167 -2.61 3.72 8.49
C PHE A 167 -2.23 2.31 8.02
N TYR A 168 -2.72 1.27 8.69
CA TYR A 168 -2.52 -0.13 8.28
C TYR A 168 -3.17 -0.40 6.91
N ASP A 169 -4.34 0.19 6.68
CA ASP A 169 -5.10 0.09 5.42
C ASP A 169 -4.50 0.94 4.27
N LEU A 170 -3.43 1.71 4.52
CA LEU A 170 -2.68 2.45 3.49
C LEU A 170 -1.54 1.58 2.97
N ASN A 171 -1.49 1.29 1.67
CA ASN A 171 -0.43 0.48 1.05
C ASN A 171 0.28 1.25 -0.05
N LEU A 172 1.60 1.08 -0.19
CA LEU A 172 2.40 1.63 -1.28
C LEU A 172 2.98 0.51 -2.15
N LEU A 173 2.76 0.61 -3.46
CA LEU A 173 3.40 -0.22 -4.47
C LEU A 173 4.36 0.62 -5.31
N ASN A 174 5.50 0.02 -5.63
CA ASN A 174 6.46 0.57 -6.57
C ASN A 174 6.25 -0.06 -7.96
N GLY A 175 5.93 0.75 -8.95
CA GLY A 175 5.74 0.38 -10.35
C GLY A 175 6.96 -0.29 -11.00
N LEU A 176 8.14 -0.18 -10.41
CA LEU A 176 9.37 -0.82 -10.92
C LEU A 176 9.64 -2.19 -10.30
N GLN A 177 8.98 -2.54 -9.19
CA GLN A 177 9.17 -3.82 -8.52
C GLN A 177 8.07 -4.83 -8.92
N ASN A 178 8.47 -6.08 -9.15
CA ASN A 178 7.55 -7.16 -9.53
C ASN A 178 7.55 -8.28 -8.49
N GLN A 179 8.73 -8.75 -8.07
CA GLN A 179 8.86 -9.98 -7.30
C GLN A 179 8.03 -10.02 -6.00
N PRO A 180 8.06 -8.99 -5.12
CA PRO A 180 7.29 -9.05 -3.88
C PRO A 180 5.77 -9.16 -4.11
N TYR A 181 5.29 -8.65 -5.24
CA TYR A 181 3.87 -8.66 -5.58
C TYR A 181 3.45 -9.94 -6.31
N ILE A 182 4.37 -10.61 -7.00
CA ILE A 182 4.16 -11.96 -7.51
C ILE A 182 4.07 -12.95 -6.35
N ASP A 183 4.94 -12.83 -5.34
CA ASP A 183 4.88 -13.65 -4.13
C ASP A 183 3.55 -13.45 -3.39
N PHE A 184 3.09 -12.19 -3.31
CA PHE A 184 1.75 -11.88 -2.80
C PHE A 184 0.64 -12.53 -3.65
N ALA A 185 0.72 -12.44 -4.97
CA ALA A 185 -0.25 -13.06 -5.87
C ALA A 185 -0.29 -14.60 -5.71
N LEU A 186 0.87 -15.25 -5.60
CA LEU A 186 1.00 -16.68 -5.31
C LEU A 186 0.24 -17.05 -4.03
N GLU A 187 0.45 -16.31 -2.94
CA GLU A 187 -0.24 -16.56 -1.67
C GLU A 187 -1.76 -16.34 -1.80
N GLN A 188 -2.18 -15.27 -2.47
CA GLN A 188 -3.60 -14.96 -2.68
C GLN A 188 -4.30 -15.99 -3.59
N MET A 189 -3.59 -16.60 -4.54
CA MET A 189 -4.13 -17.62 -5.45
C MET A 189 -4.47 -18.95 -4.75
N LYS A 190 -4.03 -19.15 -3.50
CA LYS A 190 -4.50 -20.26 -2.67
C LYS A 190 -5.99 -20.18 -2.35
N ASP A 191 -6.59 -18.98 -2.38
CA ASP A 191 -8.05 -18.80 -2.37
C ASP A 191 -8.60 -18.96 -3.81
N PRO A 192 -9.42 -19.99 -4.09
CA PRO A 192 -9.99 -20.22 -5.42
C PRO A 192 -10.80 -19.02 -5.96
N ASN A 193 -11.44 -18.25 -5.08
CA ASN A 193 -12.23 -17.09 -5.49
C ASN A 193 -11.33 -15.95 -5.98
N ILE A 194 -10.21 -15.72 -5.30
CA ILE A 194 -9.25 -14.69 -5.72
C ILE A 194 -8.55 -15.12 -7.00
N LYS A 195 -8.13 -16.39 -7.10
CA LYS A 195 -7.60 -16.98 -8.33
C LYS A 195 -8.55 -16.77 -9.52
N ALA A 196 -9.84 -17.02 -9.35
CA ALA A 196 -10.84 -16.83 -10.39
C ALA A 196 -10.95 -15.35 -10.83
N LYS A 197 -10.92 -14.40 -9.88
CA LYS A 197 -10.93 -12.97 -10.17
C LYS A 197 -9.65 -12.50 -10.88
N LEU A 198 -8.49 -13.00 -10.48
CA LEU A 198 -7.22 -12.72 -11.16
C LEU A 198 -7.25 -13.22 -12.61
N LEU A 199 -7.74 -14.45 -12.82
CA LEU A 199 -7.89 -15.01 -14.16
C LEU A 199 -8.87 -14.20 -15.02
N ASP A 200 -9.99 -13.75 -14.45
CA ASP A 200 -10.95 -12.88 -15.15
C ASP A 200 -10.31 -11.54 -15.57
N LEU A 201 -9.49 -10.92 -14.71
CA LEU A 201 -8.74 -9.72 -15.07
C LEU A 201 -7.75 -9.97 -16.22
N LEU A 202 -6.98 -11.06 -16.16
CA LEU A 202 -6.03 -11.41 -17.23
C LEU A 202 -6.72 -11.66 -18.57
N LYS A 203 -7.90 -12.28 -18.55
CA LYS A 203 -8.72 -12.50 -19.76
C LYS A 203 -9.27 -11.21 -20.32
N LYS A 204 -9.77 -10.31 -19.46
CA LYS A 204 -10.26 -8.97 -19.87
C LYS A 204 -9.13 -8.08 -20.40
N ALA A 205 -7.91 -8.31 -19.94
CA ALA A 205 -6.69 -7.65 -20.41
C ALA A 205 -6.19 -8.15 -21.78
N ASP A 206 -6.84 -9.18 -22.37
CA ASP A 206 -6.48 -9.80 -23.65
C ASP A 206 -5.02 -10.30 -23.72
N LEU A 207 -4.52 -10.82 -22.60
CA LEU A 207 -3.15 -11.35 -22.51
C LEU A 207 -3.01 -12.78 -23.06
N SER A 208 -4.02 -13.31 -23.74
CA SER A 208 -4.08 -14.69 -24.25
C SER A 208 -3.96 -15.82 -23.20
N ILE A 209 -4.10 -15.49 -21.91
CA ILE A 209 -4.03 -16.44 -20.80
C ILE A 209 -5.41 -17.07 -20.53
N ASN A 210 -5.47 -18.40 -20.57
CA ASN A 210 -6.72 -19.16 -20.39
C ASN A 210 -6.92 -19.68 -18.97
N ASP A 211 -5.83 -19.95 -18.27
CA ASP A 211 -5.83 -20.51 -16.90
C ASP A 211 -4.54 -20.11 -16.17
N LEU A 212 -4.60 -20.15 -14.83
CA LEU A 212 -3.45 -19.99 -13.94
C LEU A 212 -3.32 -21.25 -13.09
N LYS A 213 -2.09 -21.72 -12.87
CA LYS A 213 -1.80 -22.81 -11.94
C LYS A 213 -0.64 -22.43 -11.05
N ILE A 214 -0.66 -22.93 -9.83
CA ILE A 214 0.52 -22.88 -8.96
C ILE A 214 1.24 -24.20 -9.21
N ASP A 215 2.52 -24.09 -9.58
CA ASP A 215 3.41 -25.23 -9.69
C ASP A 215 4.37 -25.18 -8.50
N GLU A 216 4.37 -26.24 -7.70
CA GLU A 216 5.22 -26.39 -6.52
C GLU A 216 6.19 -27.54 -6.79
N GLN A 217 7.49 -27.24 -6.79
CA GLN A 217 8.53 -28.24 -7.02
C GLN A 217 9.45 -28.31 -5.80
N ASP A 218 9.79 -29.53 -5.37
CA ASP A 218 10.81 -29.74 -4.35
C ASP A 218 12.16 -29.25 -4.90
N ILE A 219 12.81 -28.36 -4.16
CA ILE A 219 14.18 -27.93 -4.44
C ILE A 219 15.11 -29.08 -4.01
N PRO A 220 15.92 -29.63 -4.92
CA PRO A 220 16.89 -30.67 -4.56
C PRO A 220 17.84 -30.19 -3.46
N ASP A 221 18.23 -31.09 -2.54
CA ASP A 221 19.09 -30.77 -1.40
C ASP A 221 20.42 -30.10 -1.80
N GLU A 222 20.94 -30.40 -2.99
CA GLU A 222 22.15 -29.75 -3.52
C GLU A 222 21.94 -28.26 -3.79
N GLN A 223 20.79 -27.88 -4.37
CA GLN A 223 20.44 -26.48 -4.63
C GLN A 223 20.01 -25.76 -3.35
N ALA A 224 19.35 -26.48 -2.44
CA ALA A 224 18.95 -25.94 -1.14
C ALA A 224 20.15 -25.44 -0.31
N LYS A 225 21.34 -26.02 -0.49
CA LYS A 225 22.58 -25.61 0.19
C LYS A 225 23.11 -24.24 -0.24
N GLU A 226 22.74 -23.78 -1.43
CA GLU A 226 23.16 -22.49 -1.98
C GLU A 226 22.21 -21.34 -1.57
N LEU A 227 21.06 -21.67 -0.97
CA LEU A 227 20.10 -20.67 -0.51
C LEU A 227 20.57 -20.01 0.81
N PRO A 228 20.42 -18.68 0.95
CA PRO A 228 20.80 -17.96 2.15
C PRO A 228 19.79 -18.16 3.28
N LEU A 229 19.76 -19.36 3.87
CA LEU A 229 18.82 -19.75 4.92
C LEU A 229 19.47 -19.73 6.32
N PRO A 230 18.71 -19.45 7.39
CA PRO A 230 19.18 -19.63 8.76
C PRO A 230 19.66 -21.07 9.01
N ALA A 231 20.74 -21.22 9.77
CA ALA A 231 21.37 -22.52 10.04
C ALA A 231 20.38 -23.57 10.60
N GLU A 232 19.43 -23.15 11.44
CA GLU A 232 18.41 -24.03 12.02
C GLU A 232 17.46 -24.63 10.97
N ILE A 233 17.14 -23.87 9.92
CA ILE A 233 16.31 -24.35 8.81
C ILE A 233 17.13 -25.30 7.93
N MET A 234 18.39 -24.93 7.65
CA MET A 234 19.31 -25.74 6.85
C MET A 234 19.58 -27.11 7.49
N GLU A 235 19.75 -27.17 8.82
CA GLU A 235 19.94 -28.42 9.56
C GLU A 235 18.71 -29.34 9.48
N LYS A 236 17.50 -28.77 9.59
CA LYS A 236 16.24 -29.52 9.41
C LYS A 236 16.08 -30.08 8.00
N ILE A 237 16.56 -29.37 6.98
CA ILE A 237 16.53 -29.85 5.59
C ILE A 237 17.52 -31.00 5.39
N LEU A 238 18.77 -30.80 5.79
CA LEU A 238 19.84 -31.79 5.63
C LEU A 238 19.61 -33.08 6.43
N SER A 239 18.88 -33.00 7.54
CA SER A 239 18.44 -34.16 8.33
C SER A 239 17.19 -34.85 7.78
N GLY A 240 16.63 -34.38 6.66
CA GLY A 240 15.44 -34.92 6.02
C GLY A 240 14.12 -34.59 6.74
N GLY A 241 14.16 -33.71 7.74
CA GLY A 241 12.99 -33.27 8.52
C GLY A 241 12.17 -32.15 7.87
N ALA A 242 12.68 -31.53 6.81
CA ALA A 242 12.00 -30.49 6.04
C ALA A 242 12.42 -30.52 4.56
N ARG A 243 11.50 -30.16 3.66
CA ARG A 243 11.82 -29.89 2.25
C ARG A 243 11.56 -28.41 1.96
N ILE A 244 12.34 -27.83 1.06
CA ILE A 244 12.05 -26.51 0.51
C ILE A 244 11.34 -26.74 -0.82
N THR A 245 10.22 -26.06 -1.01
CA THR A 245 9.52 -25.99 -2.29
C THR A 245 9.79 -24.64 -2.95
N SER A 246 10.05 -24.64 -4.26
CA SER A 246 9.90 -23.44 -5.09
C SER A 246 8.49 -23.43 -5.64
N SER A 247 7.85 -22.25 -5.59
CA SER A 247 6.51 -22.05 -6.15
C SER A 247 6.61 -21.09 -7.32
N ASP A 248 6.00 -21.47 -8.44
CA ASP A 248 5.86 -20.62 -9.62
C ASP A 248 4.39 -20.54 -10.06
N ILE A 249 4.05 -19.47 -10.76
CA ILE A 249 2.75 -19.35 -11.43
C ILE A 249 2.93 -19.84 -12.86
N GLN A 250 2.17 -20.85 -13.25
CA GLN A 250 2.09 -21.33 -14.63
C GLN A 250 0.87 -20.72 -15.31
N THR A 251 1.07 -20.08 -16.47
CA THR A 251 0.00 -19.54 -17.31
C THR A 251 -0.32 -20.52 -18.44
N SER A 252 -1.60 -20.70 -18.76
CA SER A 252 -2.03 -21.60 -19.84
C SER A 252 -2.38 -20.85 -21.12
N HIS A 253 -1.84 -21.31 -22.24
CA HIS A 253 -2.03 -20.71 -23.57
C HIS A 253 -2.53 -21.74 -24.58
N LYS A 254 -3.28 -21.28 -25.59
CA LYS A 254 -3.75 -22.18 -26.66
C LYS A 254 -2.56 -22.63 -27.51
N LYS A 255 -2.52 -23.92 -27.83
CA LYS A 255 -1.58 -24.50 -28.78
C LYS A 255 -2.27 -24.65 -30.13
N PHE A 256 -1.59 -24.27 -31.20
CA PHE A 256 -2.12 -24.31 -32.57
C PHE A 256 -1.33 -25.30 -33.43
N ASP A 257 -1.99 -25.94 -34.40
CA ASP A 257 -1.33 -26.72 -35.45
C ASP A 257 -0.87 -25.82 -36.61
N ALA A 258 -0.32 -26.45 -37.67
CA ALA A 258 0.17 -25.75 -38.85
C ALA A 258 -0.94 -24.97 -39.61
N ASP A 259 -2.20 -25.34 -39.41
CA ASP A 259 -3.36 -24.72 -40.05
C ASP A 259 -4.03 -23.67 -39.15
N ASN A 260 -3.39 -23.29 -38.03
CA ASN A 260 -3.89 -22.39 -36.99
C ASN A 260 -5.15 -22.88 -36.27
N ASN A 261 -5.43 -24.19 -36.26
CA ASN A 261 -6.51 -24.74 -35.45
C ASN A 261 -6.01 -24.98 -34.03
N ALA A 262 -6.83 -24.64 -33.03
CA ALA A 262 -6.49 -24.90 -31.64
C ALA A 262 -6.54 -26.40 -31.34
N THR A 263 -5.40 -26.99 -30.97
CA THR A 263 -5.23 -28.43 -30.75
C THR A 263 -5.02 -28.80 -29.28
N GLY A 264 -4.81 -27.81 -28.40
CA GLY A 264 -4.66 -28.06 -26.97
C GLY A 264 -4.22 -26.82 -26.20
N ALA A 265 -3.61 -27.05 -25.05
CA ALA A 265 -3.00 -26.01 -24.23
C ALA A 265 -1.54 -26.33 -23.94
N THR A 266 -0.73 -25.28 -23.77
CA THR A 266 0.63 -25.36 -23.24
C THR A 266 0.75 -24.47 -22.01
N TYR A 267 1.71 -24.77 -21.14
CA TYR A 267 1.98 -23.99 -19.95
C TYR A 267 3.31 -23.25 -20.10
N PHE A 268 3.33 -22.04 -19.55
CA PHE A 268 4.49 -21.17 -19.52
C PHE A 268 4.73 -20.74 -18.08
N SER A 269 6.00 -20.70 -17.67
CA SER A 269 6.38 -20.11 -16.41
C SER A 269 6.18 -18.60 -16.48
N LEU A 270 5.45 -18.05 -15.49
CA LEU A 270 5.33 -16.61 -15.34
C LEU A 270 6.71 -15.98 -15.13
N ASN A 271 7.59 -16.63 -14.38
CA ASN A 271 8.90 -16.07 -14.07
C ASN A 271 9.88 -16.12 -15.25
N THR A 272 9.89 -17.17 -16.07
CA THR A 272 10.88 -17.29 -17.16
C THR A 272 10.35 -16.94 -18.54
N ASP A 273 9.09 -17.29 -18.85
CA ASP A 273 8.62 -17.31 -20.24
C ASP A 273 7.70 -16.14 -20.58
N GLU A 274 6.96 -15.64 -19.59
CA GLU A 274 6.00 -14.55 -19.82
C GLU A 274 6.66 -13.19 -20.07
N SER A 275 5.93 -12.30 -20.73
CA SER A 275 6.38 -10.93 -20.98
C SER A 275 6.47 -10.12 -19.68
N GLN A 276 7.31 -9.09 -19.64
CA GLN A 276 7.39 -8.18 -18.49
C GLN A 276 6.04 -7.49 -18.21
N GLY A 277 5.27 -7.14 -19.25
CA GLY A 277 3.95 -6.56 -19.11
C GLY A 277 2.95 -7.52 -18.46
N THR A 278 2.97 -8.80 -18.84
CA THR A 278 2.15 -9.85 -18.20
C THR A 278 2.48 -9.99 -16.72
N LYS A 279 3.78 -10.13 -16.40
CA LYS A 279 4.26 -10.24 -15.02
C LYS A 279 3.82 -9.03 -14.20
N LYS A 280 3.98 -7.83 -14.76
CA LYS A 280 3.61 -6.58 -14.10
C LYS A 280 2.11 -6.49 -13.86
N PHE A 281 1.31 -6.84 -14.86
CA PHE A 281 -0.14 -6.77 -14.75
C PHE A 281 -0.67 -7.73 -13.68
N LEU A 282 -0.16 -8.97 -13.62
CA LEU A 282 -0.53 -9.90 -12.56
C LEU A 282 -0.07 -9.41 -11.17
N ALA A 283 1.19 -8.95 -11.09
CA ALA A 283 1.78 -8.37 -9.88
C ALA A 283 0.93 -7.23 -9.30
N LEU A 284 0.40 -6.34 -10.15
CA LEU A 284 -0.48 -5.25 -9.68
C LEU A 284 -1.92 -5.71 -9.42
N SER A 285 -2.42 -6.70 -10.17
CA SER A 285 -3.80 -7.17 -10.06
C SER A 285 -4.13 -7.72 -8.67
N ALA A 286 -3.23 -8.49 -8.05
CA ALA A 286 -3.48 -9.08 -6.73
C ALA A 286 -3.63 -8.03 -5.61
N PRO A 287 -2.69 -7.09 -5.42
CA PRO A 287 -2.85 -5.98 -4.48
C PRO A 287 -4.08 -5.10 -4.76
N ILE A 288 -4.40 -4.85 -6.03
CA ILE A 288 -5.60 -4.08 -6.41
C ILE A 288 -6.86 -4.80 -5.95
N LEU A 289 -6.99 -6.11 -6.21
CA LEU A 289 -8.14 -6.89 -5.77
C LEU A 289 -8.27 -6.94 -4.25
N ASP A 290 -7.16 -7.10 -3.51
CA ASP A 290 -7.18 -7.04 -2.04
C ASP A 290 -7.65 -5.67 -1.53
N THR A 291 -7.16 -4.60 -2.17
CA THR A 291 -7.53 -3.23 -1.83
C THR A 291 -9.03 -3.00 -2.02
N LEU A 292 -9.56 -3.38 -3.19
CA LEU A 292 -10.98 -3.28 -3.52
C LEU A 292 -11.87 -4.10 -2.57
N LYS A 293 -11.43 -5.32 -2.22
CA LYS A 293 -12.16 -6.23 -1.32
C LYS A 293 -12.30 -5.66 0.10
N SER A 294 -11.33 -4.86 0.54
CA SER A 294 -11.24 -4.40 1.93
C SER A 294 -11.48 -2.89 2.10
N GLY A 295 -11.73 -2.15 1.03
CA GLY A 295 -11.92 -0.69 1.11
C GLY A 295 -10.65 0.07 1.49
N LYS A 296 -9.47 -0.47 1.16
CA LYS A 296 -8.16 0.10 1.53
C LYS A 296 -7.77 1.28 0.63
N ILE A 297 -6.66 1.93 0.97
CA ILE A 297 -6.05 2.98 0.16
C ILE A 297 -4.78 2.42 -0.48
N LEU A 298 -4.71 2.45 -1.80
CA LEU A 298 -3.56 2.00 -2.57
C LEU A 298 -2.83 3.19 -3.18
N LEU A 299 -1.57 3.33 -2.84
CA LEU A 299 -0.61 4.23 -3.47
C LEU A 299 0.17 3.42 -4.51
N ILE A 300 0.28 3.90 -5.75
CA ILE A 300 1.11 3.26 -6.77
C ILE A 300 2.03 4.31 -7.40
N ASP A 301 3.33 4.16 -7.19
CA ASP A 301 4.31 4.97 -7.92
C ASP A 301 4.52 4.38 -9.32
N GLU A 302 4.52 5.21 -10.35
CA GLU A 302 4.71 4.85 -11.76
C GLU A 302 3.80 3.70 -12.20
N ILE A 303 2.48 3.87 -12.08
CA ILE A 303 1.49 2.81 -12.39
C ILE A 303 1.60 2.29 -13.83
N ASP A 304 2.06 3.12 -14.76
CA ASP A 304 2.24 2.81 -16.18
C ASP A 304 3.60 2.16 -16.50
N ALA A 305 4.50 2.04 -15.51
CA ALA A 305 5.81 1.45 -15.72
C ALA A 305 5.68 0.03 -16.31
N SER A 306 6.13 -0.13 -17.55
CA SER A 306 6.10 -1.40 -18.30
C SER A 306 4.69 -1.98 -18.52
N LEU A 307 3.63 -1.17 -18.42
CA LEU A 307 2.26 -1.55 -18.75
C LEU A 307 1.75 -0.83 -20.00
N HIS A 308 0.97 -1.53 -20.82
CA HIS A 308 0.27 -0.90 -21.93
C HIS A 308 -0.84 0.03 -21.40
N PRO A 309 -1.04 1.24 -21.97
CA PRO A 309 -2.00 2.22 -21.45
C PRO A 309 -3.43 1.69 -21.24
N MET A 310 -3.90 0.79 -22.11
CA MET A 310 -5.23 0.16 -21.97
C MET A 310 -5.37 -0.69 -20.70
N LEU A 311 -4.27 -1.32 -20.26
CA LEU A 311 -4.27 -2.12 -19.03
C LEU A 311 -4.34 -1.22 -17.80
N THR A 312 -3.53 -0.17 -17.78
CA THR A 312 -3.56 0.86 -16.73
C THR A 312 -4.96 1.47 -16.62
N GLU A 313 -5.58 1.79 -17.76
CA GLU A 313 -6.96 2.28 -17.83
C GLU A 313 -7.97 1.27 -17.23
N GLY A 314 -7.84 -0.01 -17.58
CA GLY A 314 -8.67 -1.08 -17.04
C GLY A 314 -8.56 -1.18 -15.52
N LEU A 315 -7.34 -1.07 -14.97
CA LEU A 315 -7.09 -1.09 -13.52
C LEU A 315 -7.73 0.10 -12.81
N ILE A 316 -7.62 1.31 -13.35
CA ILE A 316 -8.25 2.51 -12.78
C ILE A 316 -9.78 2.37 -12.75
N LYS A 317 -10.37 1.87 -13.84
CA LYS A 317 -11.83 1.64 -13.96
C LYS A 317 -12.38 0.69 -12.91
N LEU A 318 -11.57 -0.23 -12.37
CA LEU A 318 -11.99 -1.09 -11.26
C LEU A 318 -12.37 -0.30 -10.01
N PHE A 319 -11.63 0.77 -9.70
CA PHE A 319 -11.92 1.64 -8.55
C PHE A 319 -13.19 2.46 -8.76
N HIS A 320 -13.56 2.73 -10.00
CA HIS A 320 -14.68 3.62 -10.34
C HIS A 320 -16.01 2.89 -10.38
N ASN A 321 -15.99 1.62 -10.78
CA ASN A 321 -17.17 0.77 -10.83
C ASN A 321 -17.62 0.36 -9.40
N ALA A 322 -18.88 0.63 -9.05
CA ALA A 322 -19.43 0.34 -7.73
C ALA A 322 -19.59 -1.17 -7.42
N GLU A 323 -19.77 -2.01 -8.45
CA GLU A 323 -19.82 -3.47 -8.29
C GLU A 323 -18.43 -4.03 -7.97
N ASN A 324 -17.38 -3.47 -8.57
CA ASN A 324 -16.00 -3.85 -8.31
C ASN A 324 -15.44 -3.21 -7.02
N ASN A 325 -15.91 -2.02 -6.67
CA ASN A 325 -15.47 -1.24 -5.51
C ASN A 325 -16.62 -0.95 -4.51
N PRO A 326 -17.26 -1.98 -3.92
CA PRO A 326 -18.39 -1.80 -3.02
C PRO A 326 -18.00 -1.15 -1.68
N PHE A 327 -16.72 -1.24 -1.30
CA PHE A 327 -16.19 -0.72 -0.04
C PHE A 327 -15.46 0.62 -0.19
N ASN A 328 -15.59 1.29 -1.34
CA ASN A 328 -15.05 2.62 -1.59
C ASN A 328 -13.53 2.74 -1.36
N ALA A 329 -12.77 1.71 -1.76
CA ALA A 329 -11.32 1.74 -1.84
C ALA A 329 -10.83 2.92 -2.68
N GLN A 330 -9.64 3.42 -2.35
CA GLN A 330 -9.06 4.58 -3.00
C GLN A 330 -7.75 4.24 -3.71
N LEU A 331 -7.50 4.87 -4.85
CA LEU A 331 -6.27 4.77 -5.61
C LEU A 331 -5.60 6.14 -5.70
N ILE A 332 -4.34 6.24 -5.30
CA ILE A 332 -3.51 7.44 -5.51
C ILE A 332 -2.29 7.00 -6.28
N PHE A 333 -2.00 7.61 -7.42
CA PHE A 333 -0.90 7.13 -8.24
C PHE A 333 -0.14 8.24 -8.93
N THR A 334 1.09 7.93 -9.33
CA THR A 334 1.89 8.75 -10.23
C THR A 334 1.99 8.04 -11.58
N THR A 335 2.13 8.81 -12.65
CA THR A 335 2.27 8.27 -14.00
C THR A 335 3.06 9.23 -14.88
N HIS A 336 3.72 8.70 -15.91
CA HIS A 336 4.32 9.50 -16.97
C HIS A 336 3.36 9.72 -18.14
N ASP A 337 2.31 8.90 -18.26
CA ASP A 337 1.32 9.02 -19.30
C ASP A 337 0.36 10.21 -19.06
N VAL A 338 0.55 11.26 -19.85
CA VAL A 338 -0.31 12.46 -19.87
C VAL A 338 -1.67 12.22 -20.53
N SER A 339 -1.89 11.09 -21.20
CA SER A 339 -3.15 10.78 -21.88
C SER A 339 -4.34 10.69 -20.91
N PHE A 340 -4.09 10.35 -19.65
CA PHE A 340 -5.11 10.37 -18.60
C PHE A 340 -5.63 11.78 -18.28
N LEU A 341 -4.86 12.85 -18.53
CA LEU A 341 -5.35 14.24 -18.40
C LEU A 341 -6.42 14.59 -19.44
N SER A 342 -6.32 14.02 -20.64
CA SER A 342 -7.27 14.28 -21.73
C SER A 342 -8.52 13.41 -21.66
N ARG A 343 -8.60 12.51 -20.67
CA ARG A 343 -9.74 11.62 -20.42
C ARG A 343 -10.34 11.87 -19.03
N PRO A 344 -10.96 13.02 -18.78
CA PRO A 344 -11.52 13.36 -17.46
C PRO A 344 -12.72 12.51 -17.02
N GLN A 345 -13.21 11.61 -17.89
CA GLN A 345 -14.28 10.64 -17.56
C GLN A 345 -13.73 9.34 -16.97
N LEU A 346 -12.40 9.20 -16.94
CA LEU A 346 -11.67 8.06 -16.36
C LEU A 346 -11.33 8.23 -14.89
#